data_AF-A0A1Q4VH87-F1
#
_entry.id   AF-A0A1Q4VH87-F1
#
_cell.length_a   1.000
_cell.length_b   1.000
_cell.length_c   1.000
_cell.angle_alpha   90.00
_cell.angle_beta   90.00
_cell.angle_gamma   90.00
#
_symmetry.space_group_name_H-M   'P 1'
#
loop_
_entity.id
_entity.type
_entity.pdbx_description
1 polymer ?
#
loop_
_entity_poly.entity_id
_entity_poly.type
_entity_poly.pdbx_seq_one_letter_code
_entity_poly.pdbx_strand_id
1 'polypeptide(L)'
;MNEDLVLRARVRLLLNDDWILSGEDALWVYRTLFAVNPRVHAHRLVHALLDAVRSPLVADLPRARLALLEEAATATAWMDNDRDPYRPMLVNAVLHRLTALREQLDGAGQ
;
A
#
# COMPACT_ATOMS: atom_id res chain seq x y z
N MET A 1 -12.73 -7.52 14.25
CA MET A 1 -12.77 -6.30 13.40
C MET A 1 -13.70 -5.31 14.08
N ASN A 2 -13.34 -4.03 14.20
CA ASN A 2 -14.22 -3.03 14.81
C ASN A 2 -15.10 -2.40 13.73
N GLU A 3 -16.41 -2.65 13.77
CA GLU A 3 -17.37 -2.18 12.75
C GLU A 3 -17.42 -0.65 12.63
N ASP A 4 -17.22 0.07 13.74
CA ASP A 4 -17.12 1.54 13.72
C ASP A 4 -15.93 2.04 12.90
N LEU A 5 -14.79 1.35 12.93
CA LEU A 5 -13.61 1.72 12.14
C LEU A 5 -13.86 1.49 10.66
N VAL A 6 -14.54 0.40 10.30
CA VAL A 6 -14.91 0.12 8.91
C VAL A 6 -15.89 1.17 8.40
N LEU A 7 -16.88 1.55 9.21
CA LEU A 7 -17.84 2.59 8.86
C LEU A 7 -17.13 3.94 8.65
N ARG A 8 -16.23 4.34 9.56
CA ARG A 8 -15.43 5.56 9.42
C ARG A 8 -14.56 5.54 8.15
N ALA A 9 -13.93 4.40 7.83
CA ALA A 9 -13.14 4.25 6.62
C ALA A 9 -13.99 4.39 5.35
N ARG A 10 -15.21 3.82 5.34
CA ARG A 10 -16.16 3.97 4.24
C ARG A 10 -16.64 5.42 4.08
N VAL A 11 -17.00 6.08 5.18
CA VAL A 11 -17.41 7.50 5.17
C VAL A 11 -16.26 8.36 4.64
N ARG A 12 -15.02 8.13 5.08
CA ARG A 12 -13.85 8.88 4.61
C ARG A 12 -13.63 8.69 3.10
N LEU A 13 -13.81 7.48 2.58
CA LEU A 13 -13.72 7.20 1.15
C LEU A 13 -14.84 7.89 0.34
N LEU A 14 -16.07 7.97 0.89
CA LEU A 14 -17.20 8.63 0.23
C LEU A 14 -17.10 10.16 0.22
N LEU A 15 -16.44 10.74 1.22
CA LEU A 15 -16.20 12.18 1.32
C LEU A 15 -15.03 12.66 0.44
N ASN A 16 -14.33 11.74 -0.23
CA ASN A 16 -13.23 12.05 -1.11
C ASN A 16 -13.72 12.05 -2.56
N ASP A 17 -13.66 13.20 -3.23
CA ASP A 17 -14.08 13.34 -4.63
C ASP A 17 -13.13 12.66 -5.62
N ASP A 18 -11.89 12.34 -5.21
CA ASP A 18 -10.93 11.64 -6.05
C ASP A 18 -11.15 10.13 -6.09
N TRP A 19 -10.80 9.53 -7.24
CA TRP A 19 -10.86 8.09 -7.48
C TRP A 19 -10.03 7.25 -6.49
N ILE A 20 -8.96 7.85 -5.95
CA ILE A 20 -8.08 7.26 -4.94
C ILE A 20 -7.90 8.30 -3.83
N LEU A 21 -8.17 7.88 -2.59
CA LEU A 21 -7.81 8.65 -1.40
C LEU A 21 -6.29 8.66 -1.30
N SER A 22 -5.69 9.84 -1.24
CA SER A 22 -4.25 10.05 -1.10
C SER A 22 -3.94 10.79 0.21
N GLY A 23 -2.68 10.75 0.65
CA GLY A 23 -2.25 11.42 1.89
C GLY A 23 -2.35 10.55 3.15
N GLU A 24 -2.23 11.19 4.32
CA GLU A 24 -2.02 10.50 5.61
C GLU A 24 -3.13 9.50 5.97
N ASP A 25 -4.38 9.81 5.62
CA ASP A 25 -5.52 8.95 5.93
C ASP A 25 -5.63 7.73 5.01
N ALA A 26 -5.06 7.79 3.80
CA ALA A 26 -5.23 6.76 2.77
C ALA A 26 -4.81 5.39 3.26
N LEU A 27 -3.69 5.33 3.98
CA LEU A 27 -3.11 4.08 4.44
C LEU A 27 -3.97 3.40 5.50
N TRP A 28 -4.47 4.15 6.50
CA TRP A 28 -5.38 3.60 7.51
C TRP A 28 -6.71 3.16 6.89
N VAL A 29 -7.29 3.99 6.01
CA VAL A 29 -8.56 3.67 5.33
C VAL A 29 -8.42 2.39 4.52
N TYR A 30 -7.43 2.29 3.63
CA TYR A 30 -7.29 1.13 2.77
C TYR A 30 -6.83 -0.12 3.51
N ARG A 31 -6.03 -0.02 4.59
CA ARG A 31 -5.73 -1.18 5.45
C ARG A 31 -7.00 -1.71 6.12
N THR A 32 -7.84 -0.82 6.64
CA THR A 32 -9.11 -1.19 7.30
C THR A 32 -10.07 -1.85 6.31
N LEU A 33 -10.21 -1.27 5.12
CA LEU A 33 -11.10 -1.82 4.09
C LEU A 33 -10.55 -3.12 3.48
N PHE A 34 -9.24 -3.23 3.28
CA PHE A 34 -8.58 -4.44 2.82
C PHE A 34 -8.80 -5.61 3.77
N ALA A 35 -8.75 -5.39 5.08
CA ALA A 35 -9.02 -6.44 6.06
C ALA A 35 -10.45 -7.01 5.93
N VAL A 36 -11.41 -6.22 5.45
CA VAL A 36 -12.81 -6.65 5.25
C VAL A 36 -13.00 -7.31 3.88
N ASN A 37 -12.44 -6.72 2.82
CA ASN A 37 -12.56 -7.24 1.47
C ASN A 37 -11.24 -7.02 0.69
N PRO A 38 -10.29 -7.96 0.80
CA PRO A 38 -8.97 -7.80 0.21
C PRO A 38 -9.01 -7.60 -1.31
N ARG A 39 -9.81 -8.39 -2.02
CA ARG A 39 -9.86 -8.38 -3.50
C ARG A 39 -10.33 -7.04 -4.08
N VAL A 40 -11.21 -6.34 -3.39
CA VAL A 40 -11.74 -5.04 -3.85
C VAL A 40 -10.76 -3.90 -3.57
N HIS A 41 -10.02 -3.99 -2.46
CA HIS A 41 -9.21 -2.88 -1.98
C HIS A 41 -7.70 -3.06 -2.18
N ALA A 42 -7.25 -4.24 -2.64
CA ALA A 42 -5.84 -4.55 -2.86
C ALA A 42 -5.14 -3.52 -3.76
N HIS A 43 -5.72 -3.20 -4.92
CA HIS A 43 -5.17 -2.22 -5.85
C HIS A 43 -4.94 -0.86 -5.17
N ARG A 44 -5.95 -0.35 -4.47
CA ARG A 44 -5.90 0.97 -3.82
C ARG A 44 -4.93 0.98 -2.64
N LEU A 45 -4.86 -0.12 -1.88
CA LEU A 45 -3.89 -0.29 -0.81
C LEU A 45 -2.45 -0.29 -1.35
N VAL A 46 -2.17 -1.00 -2.44
CA VAL A 46 -0.83 -0.99 -3.08
C VAL A 46 -0.44 0.41 -3.51
N HIS A 47 -1.36 1.18 -4.11
CA HIS A 47 -1.12 2.58 -4.46
C HIS A 47 -0.80 3.44 -3.24
N ALA A 48 -1.61 3.36 -2.18
CA ALA A 48 -1.38 4.12 -0.95
C ALA A 48 -0.05 3.76 -0.27
N LEU A 49 0.34 2.47 -0.28
CA LEU A 49 1.63 2.03 0.24
C LEU A 49 2.81 2.55 -0.59
N LEU A 50 2.71 2.50 -1.92
CA LEU A 50 3.75 3.03 -2.81
C LEU A 50 3.89 4.56 -2.69
N ASP A 51 2.80 5.26 -2.39
CA ASP A 51 2.81 6.68 -2.10
C ASP A 51 3.48 6.97 -0.74
N ALA A 52 3.08 6.23 0.30
CA ALA A 52 3.67 6.32 1.63
C ALA A 52 5.19 6.06 1.62
N VAL A 53 5.68 5.12 0.81
CA VAL A 53 7.12 4.85 0.64
C VAL A 53 7.89 6.06 0.09
N ARG A 54 7.23 6.95 -0.65
CA ARG A 54 7.82 8.19 -1.20
C ARG A 54 7.67 9.39 -0.25
N SER A 55 6.96 9.23 0.86
CA SER A 55 6.74 10.32 1.81
C SER A 55 8.07 10.75 2.44
N PRO A 56 8.32 12.06 2.58
CA PRO A 56 9.50 12.57 3.28
C PRO A 56 9.55 12.08 4.74
N LEU A 57 8.40 11.75 5.35
CA LEU A 57 8.31 11.28 6.74
C LEU A 57 9.03 9.94 6.98
N VAL A 58 9.20 9.11 5.93
CA VAL A 58 9.86 7.81 6.03
C VAL A 58 11.15 7.76 5.22
N ALA A 59 11.59 8.88 4.63
CA ALA A 59 12.76 8.93 3.75
C ALA A 59 14.02 8.37 4.44
N ASP A 60 14.26 8.79 5.69
CA ASP A 60 15.39 8.39 6.54
C ASP A 60 15.13 7.13 7.38
N LEU A 61 13.99 6.45 7.15
CA LEU A 61 13.58 5.25 7.88
C LEU A 61 13.56 4.04 6.94
N PRO A 62 14.72 3.47 6.56
CA PRO A 62 14.79 2.43 5.54
C PRO A 62 14.07 1.14 5.96
N ARG A 63 14.05 0.82 7.26
CA ARG A 63 13.25 -0.31 7.79
C ARG A 63 11.73 -0.09 7.67
N ALA A 64 11.27 1.15 7.87
CA ALA A 64 9.86 1.48 7.69
C ALA A 64 9.46 1.39 6.20
N ARG A 65 10.31 1.88 5.30
CA ARG A 65 10.13 1.75 3.85
C ARG A 65 10.10 0.29 3.41
N LEU A 66 10.93 -0.56 3.99
CA LEU A 66 10.92 -2.00 3.72
C LEU A 66 9.60 -2.64 4.13
N ALA A 67 9.14 -2.37 5.36
CA ALA A 67 7.87 -2.90 5.86
C ALA A 67 6.67 -2.49 4.97
N LEU A 68 6.64 -1.24 4.50
CA LEU A 68 5.61 -0.76 3.57
C LEU A 68 5.67 -1.49 2.22
N LEU A 69 6.86 -1.77 1.69
CA LEU A 69 7.02 -2.50 0.43
C LEU A 69 6.67 -3.99 0.56
N GLU A 70 6.98 -4.60 1.69
CA GLU A 70 6.59 -5.99 2.00
C GLU A 70 5.07 -6.14 2.14
N GLU A 71 4.42 -5.17 2.78
CA GLU A 71 2.97 -5.09 2.83
C GLU A 71 2.38 -4.91 1.43
N ALA A 72 2.99 -4.06 0.59
CA ALA A 72 2.53 -3.85 -0.78
C ALA A 72 2.65 -5.14 -1.60
N ALA A 73 3.76 -5.87 -1.46
CA ALA A 73 3.96 -7.16 -2.12
C ALA A 73 2.87 -8.15 -1.71
N THR A 74 2.57 -8.23 -0.42
CA THR A 74 1.50 -9.06 0.12
C THR A 74 0.13 -8.68 -0.44
N ALA A 75 -0.17 -7.37 -0.52
CA ALA A 75 -1.42 -6.88 -1.08
C ALA A 75 -1.58 -7.22 -2.57
N THR A 76 -0.50 -7.21 -3.37
CA THR A 76 -0.58 -7.59 -4.80
C THR A 76 -1.01 -9.04 -5.04
N ALA A 77 -0.84 -9.92 -4.05
CA ALA A 77 -1.29 -11.31 -4.13
C ALA A 77 -2.83 -11.43 -4.13
N TRP A 78 -3.54 -10.41 -3.64
CA TRP A 78 -5.00 -10.37 -3.59
C TRP A 78 -5.65 -9.68 -4.79
N MET A 79 -4.84 -9.07 -5.66
CA MET A 79 -5.31 -8.43 -6.89
C MET A 79 -5.66 -9.48 -7.94
N ASP A 80 -6.69 -9.20 -8.72
CA ASP A 80 -7.24 -10.11 -9.72
C ASP A 80 -6.84 -9.64 -11.12
N ASN A 81 -6.21 -10.50 -11.93
CA ASN A 81 -5.68 -10.09 -13.24
C ASN A 81 -6.76 -9.56 -14.19
N ASP A 82 -7.98 -10.09 -14.14
CA ASP A 82 -9.07 -9.67 -15.03
C ASP A 82 -9.65 -8.32 -14.61
N ARG A 83 -9.61 -7.99 -13.31
CA ARG A 83 -10.11 -6.71 -12.77
C ARG A 83 -9.04 -5.63 -12.70
N ASP A 84 -7.77 -6.02 -12.62
CA ASP A 84 -6.62 -5.16 -12.43
C ASP A 84 -5.63 -5.29 -13.60
N PRO A 85 -5.90 -4.68 -14.77
CA PRO A 85 -5.00 -4.77 -15.92
C PRO A 85 -3.60 -4.19 -15.63
N TYR A 86 -3.48 -3.31 -14.64
CA TYR A 86 -2.22 -2.71 -14.19
C TYR A 86 -1.45 -3.57 -13.17
N ARG A 87 -1.99 -4.71 -12.74
CA ARG A 87 -1.36 -5.59 -11.74
C ARG A 87 0.09 -5.95 -12.08
N PRO A 88 0.43 -6.39 -13.32
CA PRO A 88 1.81 -6.74 -13.65
C PRO A 88 2.80 -5.58 -13.45
N MET A 89 2.38 -4.36 -13.83
CA MET A 89 3.17 -3.15 -13.65
C MET A 89 3.39 -2.84 -12.16
N LEU A 90 2.35 -2.93 -11.34
CA LEU A 90 2.43 -2.67 -9.90
C LEU A 90 3.27 -3.70 -9.17
N VAL A 91 3.11 -4.99 -9.49
CA VAL A 91 3.95 -6.07 -8.95
C VAL A 91 5.42 -5.81 -9.27
N ASN A 92 5.75 -5.50 -10.53
CA ASN A 92 7.11 -5.22 -10.94
C ASN A 92 7.69 -4.00 -10.19
N ALA A 93 6.90 -2.92 -10.06
CA ALA A 93 7.32 -1.72 -9.35
C ALA A 93 7.60 -1.99 -7.86
N VAL A 94 6.76 -2.78 -7.19
CA VAL A 94 6.95 -3.17 -5.79
C VAL A 94 8.20 -4.02 -5.63
N LEU A 95 8.35 -5.08 -6.43
CA LEU A 95 9.48 -6.01 -6.33
C LEU A 95 10.81 -5.33 -6.62
N HIS A 96 10.88 -4.48 -7.66
CA HIS A 96 12.10 -3.75 -7.98
C HIS A 96 12.54 -2.85 -6.82
N ARG A 97 11.61 -2.10 -6.22
CA ARG A 97 11.92 -1.22 -5.07
C ARG A 97 12.32 -2.02 -3.83
N LEU A 98 11.68 -3.16 -3.60
CA LEU A 98 11.95 -4.03 -2.47
C LEU A 98 13.35 -4.67 -2.57
N THR A 99 13.74 -5.16 -3.75
CA THR A 99 15.09 -5.67 -3.99
C THR A 99 16.14 -4.58 -3.78
N ALA A 100 15.98 -3.42 -4.43
CA ALA A 100 16.93 -2.31 -4.30
C ALA A 100 17.12 -1.85 -2.84
N LEU A 101 16.03 -1.81 -2.06
CA LEU A 101 16.10 -1.42 -0.65
C LEU A 101 16.75 -2.48 0.24
N ARG A 102 16.55 -3.78 -0.05
CA ARG A 102 17.24 -4.86 0.66
C ARG A 102 18.74 -4.82 0.39
N GLU A 103 19.15 -4.65 -0.86
CA GLU A 103 20.56 -4.49 -1.23
C GLU A 103 21.21 -3.29 -0.53
N GLN A 104 20.50 -2.15 -0.45
CA GLN A 104 20.97 -0.98 0.28
C GLN A 104 21.16 -1.26 1.78
N LEU A 105 20.25 -2.00 2.40
CA LEU A 105 20.32 -2.35 3.83
C LEU A 105 21.42 -3.37 4.11
N ASP A 106 21.61 -4.35 3.22
CA ASP A 106 22.66 -5.37 3.34
C ASP A 106 24.05 -4.76 3.14
N GLY A 107 24.20 -3.84 2.19
CA GLY A 107 25.45 -3.10 1.97
C GLY A 107 25.78 -2.05 3.04
N ALA A 108 24.79 -1.57 3.80
CA ALA A 108 24.99 -0.64 4.93
C ALA A 108 25.37 -1.37 6.24
N GLY A 109 25.25 -2.70 6.27
CA GLY A 109 25.63 -3.54 7.40
C GLY A 109 27.05 -4.12 7.34
N GLN A 110 27.79 -3.84 6.26
CA GLN A 110 29.20 -4.19 6.06
C GLN A 110 30.11 -2.99 6.30
#